data_AF-A0A3M1TIM8-F1
#
_entry.id   AF-A0A3M1TIM8-F1
#
_cell.length_a   1.000
_cell.length_b   1.000
_cell.length_c   1.000
_cell.angle_alpha   90.00
_cell.angle_beta   90.00
_cell.angle_gamma   90.00
#
_symmetry.space_group_name_H-M   'P 1'
#
loop_
_entity.id
_entity.type
_entity.pdbx_description
1 polymer ?
#
loop_
_entity_poly.entity_id
_entity_poly.type
_entity_poly.pdbx_seq_one_letter_code
_entity_poly.pdbx_strand_id
1 'polypeptide(L)'
;MAKFTGKYFISGRIRLLTGLHIGGAKTALDIGGIDLSVIKTAGRQIPFIPGSSLKGKLRSLLAREVGSIAVNKKSLSPQDRKAKKKTDEDFPYLLEIFGHSGDSSKDERISPDVANGMDVKDSGKSNKGERIPTRLLVRDAFLDEEHFQATFEQESLDMPYTEEKWENTVNRKTGTAQHPRQLERVPAGAEFEFEMVYNCYQEEEAKEEQEAGKEAGQSVEAEPKQAKHSKHLQHLRKAMRMLEDDYLGGHGSRGYGRIEFVGVKLEEKTIADYERENQRKLVEADFLGKKQPAEENDAPEQEDAATEETAPEAQS
;
A
#
# COMPACT_ATOMS: atom_id res chain seq x y z
N MET A 1 -15.80 -9.60 21.81
CA MET A 1 -15.45 -8.86 20.58
C MET A 1 -15.40 -7.39 20.94
N ALA A 2 -14.33 -6.68 20.57
CA ALA A 2 -14.24 -5.24 20.83
C ALA A 2 -15.34 -4.48 20.08
N LYS A 3 -15.97 -3.50 20.73
CA LYS A 3 -17.07 -2.72 20.14
C LYS A 3 -16.55 -1.89 18.96
N PHE A 4 -17.16 -2.03 17.79
CA PHE A 4 -16.81 -1.24 16.60
C PHE A 4 -17.29 0.22 16.76
N THR A 5 -16.42 1.19 16.47
CA THR A 5 -16.69 2.64 16.70
C THR A 5 -16.75 3.47 15.42
N GLY A 6 -16.18 2.99 14.32
CA GLY A 6 -16.16 3.72 13.05
C GLY A 6 -15.04 3.27 12.13
N LYS A 7 -14.81 4.01 11.05
CA LYS A 7 -13.76 3.75 10.07
C LYS A 7 -13.03 5.02 9.68
N TYR A 8 -11.74 4.89 9.40
CA TYR A 8 -10.98 5.84 8.61
C TYR A 8 -10.82 5.31 7.18
N PHE A 9 -10.88 6.19 6.20
CA PHE A 9 -10.68 5.92 4.79
C PHE A 9 -9.46 6.71 4.32
N ILE A 10 -8.47 6.01 3.78
CA ILE A 10 -7.28 6.60 3.17
C ILE A 10 -7.42 6.35 1.68
N SER A 11 -7.51 7.41 0.88
CA SER A 11 -7.73 7.30 -0.57
C SER A 11 -6.90 8.32 -1.32
N GLY A 12 -6.56 7.99 -2.56
CA GLY A 12 -5.74 8.83 -3.44
C GLY A 12 -5.36 8.05 -4.70
N ARG A 13 -4.29 8.48 -5.35
CA ARG A 13 -3.74 7.83 -6.54
C ARG A 13 -2.32 7.31 -6.29
N ILE A 14 -1.97 6.22 -6.97
CA ILE A 14 -0.61 5.69 -7.09
C ILE A 14 -0.15 6.00 -8.50
N ARG A 15 0.82 6.91 -8.64
CA ARG A 15 1.49 7.20 -9.90
C ARG A 15 2.73 6.35 -10.04
N LEU A 16 2.93 5.77 -11.22
CA LEU A 16 4.15 5.01 -11.51
C LEU A 16 5.28 5.96 -11.93
N LEU A 17 6.39 5.98 -11.18
CA LEU A 17 7.60 6.71 -11.58
C LEU A 17 8.50 5.85 -12.48
N THR A 18 8.40 4.53 -12.36
CA THR A 18 9.01 3.57 -13.29
C THR A 18 8.01 2.46 -13.62
N GLY A 19 8.25 1.72 -14.70
CA GLY A 19 7.35 0.67 -15.13
C GLY A 19 7.09 -0.38 -14.05
N LEU A 20 5.84 -0.77 -13.89
CA LEU A 20 5.38 -1.68 -12.83
C LEU A 20 5.10 -3.08 -13.38
N HIS A 21 5.65 -4.09 -12.72
CA HIS A 21 5.29 -5.49 -12.98
C HIS A 21 4.72 -6.12 -11.71
N ILE A 22 3.46 -6.53 -11.75
CA ILE A 22 2.84 -7.39 -10.74
C ILE A 22 2.40 -8.66 -11.45
N GLY A 23 3.17 -9.74 -11.26
CA GLY A 23 2.92 -11.00 -11.92
C GLY A 23 1.62 -11.67 -11.46
N GLY A 24 0.87 -12.21 -12.42
CA GLY A 24 -0.25 -13.12 -12.17
C GLY A 24 0.20 -14.58 -12.05
N ALA A 25 -0.74 -15.48 -11.71
CA ALA A 25 -0.50 -16.91 -11.85
C ALA A 25 -0.32 -17.24 -13.34
N LYS A 26 0.71 -18.03 -13.69
CA LYS A 26 0.92 -18.50 -15.07
C LYS A 26 -0.30 -19.32 -15.50
N THR A 27 -1.17 -18.76 -16.32
CA THR A 27 -2.21 -19.52 -17.02
C THR A 27 -1.53 -20.41 -18.05
N ALA A 28 -1.74 -21.73 -17.94
CA ALA A 28 -1.11 -22.75 -18.79
C ALA A 28 -1.47 -22.67 -20.29
N LEU A 29 -2.23 -21.66 -20.70
CA LEU A 29 -2.83 -21.51 -22.03
C LEU A 29 -2.13 -20.49 -22.94
N ASP A 30 -1.14 -19.73 -22.46
CA ASP A 30 -0.39 -18.78 -23.30
C ASP A 30 0.75 -19.50 -24.04
N ILE A 31 0.39 -20.38 -24.98
CA ILE A 31 1.33 -20.98 -25.92
C ILE A 31 1.73 -19.90 -26.93
N GLY A 32 2.80 -19.16 -26.62
CA GLY A 32 3.39 -18.14 -27.51
C GLY A 32 3.23 -16.68 -27.07
N GLY A 33 2.76 -16.41 -25.85
CA GLY A 33 2.69 -15.06 -25.26
C GLY A 33 3.95 -14.65 -24.48
N ILE A 34 3.92 -13.45 -23.90
CA ILE A 34 5.00 -12.93 -23.04
C ILE A 34 5.23 -13.85 -21.83
N ASP A 35 6.50 -14.07 -21.50
CA ASP A 35 6.96 -15.08 -20.53
C ASP A 35 6.47 -14.83 -19.08
N LEU A 36 6.29 -13.55 -18.73
CA LEU A 36 5.75 -13.07 -17.46
C LEU A 36 4.79 -11.90 -17.71
N SER A 37 3.49 -12.19 -17.63
CA SER A 37 2.41 -11.21 -17.81
C SER A 37 2.08 -10.45 -16.53
N VAL A 38 1.53 -9.25 -16.70
CA VAL A 38 0.98 -8.42 -15.62
C VAL A 38 -0.44 -8.91 -15.28
N ILE A 39 -0.79 -8.89 -14.00
CA ILE A 39 -2.15 -9.21 -13.55
C ILE A 39 -3.17 -8.21 -14.11
N LYS A 40 -4.24 -8.73 -14.71
CA LYS A 40 -5.29 -7.95 -15.38
C LYS A 40 -6.68 -8.36 -14.88
N THR A 41 -7.63 -7.44 -15.00
CA THR A 41 -9.04 -7.69 -14.69
C THR A 41 -9.64 -8.71 -15.65
N ALA A 42 -10.52 -9.57 -15.13
CA ALA A 42 -11.25 -10.52 -15.97
C ALA A 42 -12.16 -9.78 -16.95
N GLY A 43 -12.10 -10.16 -18.23
CA GLY A 43 -12.91 -9.56 -19.30
C GLY A 43 -12.20 -8.39 -19.99
N ARG A 44 -12.00 -7.26 -19.28
CA ARG A 44 -11.45 -6.03 -19.90
C ARG A 44 -9.94 -6.05 -20.14
N GLN A 45 -9.20 -6.98 -19.51
CA GLN A 45 -7.75 -7.08 -19.64
C GLN A 45 -6.99 -5.81 -19.20
N ILE A 46 -7.55 -5.05 -18.26
CA ILE A 46 -6.93 -3.83 -17.74
C ILE A 46 -6.06 -4.19 -16.53
N PRO A 47 -4.81 -3.72 -16.46
CA PRO A 47 -3.94 -3.96 -15.32
C PRO A 47 -4.49 -3.31 -14.06
N PHE A 48 -4.24 -3.94 -12.91
CA PHE A 48 -4.61 -3.38 -11.60
C PHE A 48 -3.59 -3.78 -10.54
N ILE A 49 -3.57 -3.08 -9.41
CA ILE A 49 -2.73 -3.41 -8.26
C ILE A 49 -3.60 -4.15 -7.24
N PRO A 50 -3.37 -5.44 -6.97
CA PRO A 50 -4.13 -6.16 -5.96
C PRO A 50 -3.91 -5.57 -4.56
N GLY A 51 -4.98 -5.44 -3.79
CA GLY A 51 -4.93 -4.91 -2.44
C GLY A 51 -4.07 -5.77 -1.51
N SER A 52 -3.99 -7.09 -1.78
CA SER A 52 -3.09 -8.01 -1.08
C SER A 52 -1.61 -7.71 -1.34
N SER A 53 -1.24 -7.35 -2.57
CA SER A 53 0.13 -6.97 -2.96
C SER A 53 0.55 -5.68 -2.26
N LEU A 54 -0.31 -4.66 -2.29
CA LEU A 54 -0.06 -3.38 -1.62
C LEU A 54 0.01 -3.55 -0.10
N LYS A 55 -0.98 -4.24 0.50
CA LYS A 55 -1.01 -4.54 1.94
C LYS A 55 0.22 -5.33 2.39
N GLY A 56 0.59 -6.37 1.64
CA GLY A 56 1.73 -7.23 1.93
C GLY A 56 3.04 -6.45 1.89
N LYS A 57 3.21 -5.55 0.93
CA LYS A 57 4.39 -4.69 0.84
C LYS A 57 4.47 -3.70 2.00
N LEU A 58 3.38 -3.01 2.33
CA LEU A 58 3.34 -2.10 3.49
C LEU A 58 3.68 -2.83 4.81
N ARG A 59 3.11 -4.01 5.01
CA ARG A 59 3.45 -4.87 6.16
C ARG A 59 4.93 -5.24 6.16
N SER A 60 5.46 -5.68 5.02
CA SER A 60 6.86 -6.10 4.91
C SER A 60 7.83 -4.98 5.24
N LEU A 61 7.54 -3.74 4.84
CA LEU A 61 8.36 -2.57 5.16
C LEU A 61 8.39 -2.29 6.67
N LEU A 62 7.23 -2.27 7.33
CA LEU A 62 7.16 -2.09 8.78
C LEU A 62 7.79 -3.26 9.55
N ALA A 63 7.64 -4.49 9.06
CA ALA A 63 8.29 -5.66 9.65
C ALA A 63 9.81 -5.56 9.57
N ARG A 64 10.35 -5.13 8.41
CA ARG A 64 11.79 -4.93 8.20
C ARG A 64 12.37 -3.87 9.14
N GLU A 65 11.63 -2.78 9.38
CA GLU A 65 12.03 -1.72 10.32
C GLU A 65 12.30 -2.28 11.72
N VAL A 66 11.41 -3.13 12.21
CA VAL A 66 11.52 -3.71 13.57
C VAL A 66 12.34 -5.01 13.62
N GLY A 67 12.87 -5.44 12.48
CA GLY A 67 13.64 -6.68 12.35
C GLY A 67 12.81 -7.96 12.47
N SER A 68 11.50 -7.89 12.21
CA SER A 68 10.65 -9.08 12.07
C SER A 68 10.95 -9.77 10.74
N ILE A 69 11.21 -11.07 10.80
CA ILE A 69 11.56 -11.88 9.62
C ILE A 69 10.45 -12.87 9.21
N ALA A 70 9.39 -12.98 10.01
CA ALA A 70 8.29 -13.91 9.75
C ALA A 70 6.99 -13.46 10.44
N VAL A 71 5.85 -13.92 9.91
CA VAL A 71 4.52 -13.64 10.51
C VAL A 71 4.42 -14.26 11.90
N ASN A 72 4.87 -15.50 12.04
CA ASN A 72 4.76 -16.26 13.29
C ASN A 72 6.00 -17.12 13.49
N LYS A 73 6.17 -17.64 14.72
CA LYS A 73 7.30 -18.51 15.07
C LYS A 73 7.32 -19.82 14.28
N LYS A 74 6.17 -20.28 13.76
CA LYS A 74 6.08 -21.49 12.92
C LYS A 74 6.63 -21.26 11.50
N SER A 75 6.57 -20.05 10.98
CA SER A 75 7.11 -19.69 9.66
C SER A 75 8.63 -19.49 9.68
N LEU A 76 9.26 -19.46 10.85
CA LEU A 76 10.72 -19.40 10.97
C LEU A 76 11.39 -20.71 10.53
N SER A 77 12.53 -20.58 9.86
CA SER A 77 13.42 -21.72 9.60
C SER A 77 13.95 -22.32 10.91
N PRO A 78 14.36 -23.61 10.93
CA PRO A 78 14.92 -24.22 12.14
C PRO A 78 16.12 -23.45 12.72
N GLN A 79 16.96 -22.87 11.87
CA GLN A 79 18.11 -22.06 12.28
C GLN A 79 17.66 -20.75 12.95
N ASP A 80 16.68 -20.07 12.37
CA ASP A 80 16.17 -18.80 12.89
C ASP A 80 15.43 -18.96 14.22
N ARG A 81 14.71 -20.08 14.40
CA ARG A 81 14.08 -20.42 15.69
C ARG A 81 15.12 -20.58 16.79
N LYS A 82 16.23 -21.27 16.50
CA LYS A 82 17.34 -21.46 17.46
C LYS A 82 17.99 -20.12 17.81
N ALA A 83 18.10 -19.21 16.84
CA ALA A 83 18.62 -17.86 17.02
C ALA A 83 17.64 -16.88 17.71
N LYS A 84 16.43 -17.33 18.09
CA LYS A 84 15.38 -16.51 18.71
C LYS A 84 15.09 -15.21 17.93
N LYS A 85 15.10 -15.29 16.60
CA LYS A 85 14.76 -14.12 15.76
C LYS A 85 13.31 -13.69 15.98
N LYS A 86 13.08 -12.39 15.87
CA LYS A 86 11.78 -11.76 16.10
C LYS A 86 10.82 -12.02 14.94
N THR A 87 9.53 -12.04 15.27
CA THR A 87 8.40 -12.23 14.37
C THR A 87 7.34 -11.18 14.64
N ASP A 88 6.30 -11.10 13.80
CA ASP A 88 5.19 -10.17 14.04
C ASP A 88 4.46 -10.44 15.36
N GLU A 89 4.49 -11.69 15.88
CA GLU A 89 3.97 -12.03 17.21
C GLU A 89 4.65 -11.25 18.34
N ASP A 90 5.85 -10.74 18.12
CA ASP A 90 6.58 -9.93 19.10
C ASP A 90 6.26 -8.42 18.95
N PHE A 91 5.41 -8.04 17.97
CA PHE A 91 5.03 -6.65 17.66
C PHE A 91 3.50 -6.51 17.47
N PRO A 92 2.73 -6.29 18.55
CA PRO A 92 1.27 -6.32 18.50
C PRO A 92 0.63 -5.41 17.44
N TYR A 93 1.17 -4.22 17.21
CA TYR A 93 0.62 -3.28 16.22
C TYR A 93 0.65 -3.84 14.79
N LEU A 94 1.65 -4.66 14.41
CA LEU A 94 1.69 -5.30 13.08
C LEU A 94 0.52 -6.27 12.90
N LEU A 95 0.27 -7.09 13.92
CA LEU A 95 -0.82 -8.07 13.91
C LEU A 95 -2.20 -7.40 13.97
N GLU A 96 -2.33 -6.31 14.71
CA GLU A 96 -3.58 -5.57 14.82
C GLU A 96 -3.93 -4.81 13.54
N ILE A 97 -2.93 -4.19 12.89
CA ILE A 97 -3.13 -3.48 11.62
C ILE A 97 -3.40 -4.50 10.51
N PHE A 98 -2.49 -5.47 10.31
CA PHE A 98 -2.49 -6.31 9.11
C PHE A 98 -3.22 -7.65 9.28
N GLY A 99 -3.44 -8.11 10.50
CA GLY A 99 -4.08 -9.39 10.81
C GLY A 99 -3.11 -10.56 10.93
N HIS A 100 -3.60 -11.68 11.44
CA HIS A 100 -2.89 -12.96 11.47
C HIS A 100 -3.14 -13.74 10.18
N SER A 101 -2.13 -14.42 9.63
CA SER A 101 -2.33 -15.44 8.60
C SER A 101 -3.04 -16.64 9.22
N GLY A 102 -4.26 -16.93 8.76
CA GLY A 102 -5.17 -17.93 9.33
C GLY A 102 -4.81 -19.40 9.11
N ASP A 103 -3.55 -19.74 8.85
CA ASP A 103 -3.17 -21.10 8.46
C ASP A 103 -2.81 -21.98 9.67
N SER A 104 -3.73 -22.04 10.63
CA SER A 104 -3.75 -23.03 11.71
C SER A 104 -5.14 -23.08 12.32
N SER A 105 -5.84 -24.17 12.03
CA SER A 105 -7.18 -24.57 12.51
C SER A 105 -8.37 -24.02 11.72
N LYS A 106 -9.05 -24.98 11.08
CA LYS A 106 -10.43 -25.02 10.58
C LYS A 106 -11.13 -23.66 10.45
N ASP A 107 -11.44 -23.37 9.19
CA ASP A 107 -12.31 -22.34 8.67
C ASP A 107 -13.70 -22.33 9.35
N GLU A 108 -13.79 -21.81 10.58
CA GLU A 108 -14.99 -21.13 11.06
C GLU A 108 -14.83 -19.66 10.66
N ARG A 109 -15.22 -19.36 9.42
CA ARG A 109 -15.56 -17.98 9.07
C ARG A 109 -16.77 -17.65 9.93
N ILE A 110 -16.56 -16.86 10.97
CA ILE A 110 -17.65 -15.99 11.42
C ILE A 110 -17.72 -14.92 10.33
N SER A 111 -18.42 -15.22 9.24
CA SER A 111 -19.20 -14.20 8.56
C SER A 111 -20.01 -13.50 9.67
N PRO A 112 -20.16 -12.17 9.67
CA PRO A 112 -20.95 -11.47 10.68
C PRO A 112 -22.41 -11.95 10.77
N ASP A 113 -22.87 -12.76 9.81
CA ASP A 113 -24.27 -13.06 9.54
C ASP A 113 -24.78 -14.42 10.04
N VAL A 114 -24.10 -15.10 10.99
CA VAL A 114 -24.67 -16.28 11.64
C VAL A 114 -24.68 -16.13 13.16
N ALA A 115 -25.43 -15.11 13.61
CA ALA A 115 -26.07 -15.16 14.90
C ALA A 115 -27.38 -15.95 14.73
N ASN A 116 -27.32 -17.28 14.77
CA ASN A 116 -28.46 -18.09 15.20
C ASN A 116 -27.96 -19.43 15.73
N GLY A 117 -28.41 -19.73 16.94
CA GLY A 117 -27.75 -20.65 17.85
C GLY A 117 -27.76 -22.12 17.42
N MET A 118 -26.76 -22.82 17.92
CA MET A 118 -26.89 -24.22 18.29
C MET A 118 -25.79 -24.52 19.33
N ASP A 119 -26.21 -25.00 20.50
CA ASP A 119 -25.34 -25.46 21.58
C ASP A 119 -24.36 -26.53 21.09
N VAL A 120 -23.06 -26.30 21.28
CA VAL A 120 -22.06 -27.38 21.20
C VAL A 120 -21.18 -27.36 22.44
N LYS A 121 -21.29 -28.45 23.19
CA LYS A 121 -20.64 -28.72 24.47
C LYS A 121 -19.12 -28.71 24.39
N ASP A 122 -18.57 -28.23 25.48
CA ASP A 122 -17.18 -28.25 25.93
C ASP A 122 -16.47 -29.61 25.75
N SER A 123 -15.28 -29.60 25.16
CA SER A 123 -14.18 -30.49 25.55
C SER A 123 -12.85 -30.01 24.95
N GLY A 124 -11.92 -29.60 25.81
CA GLY A 124 -10.49 -29.52 25.48
C GLY A 124 -9.84 -28.15 25.69
N LYS A 125 -9.14 -28.01 26.83
CA LYS A 125 -8.18 -26.93 27.13
C LYS A 125 -7.11 -26.85 26.03
N SER A 126 -7.32 -25.98 25.06
CA SER A 126 -6.26 -25.37 24.27
C SER A 126 -6.31 -23.87 24.55
N ASN A 127 -5.16 -23.21 24.71
CA ASN A 127 -5.08 -21.75 24.75
C ASN A 127 -5.73 -21.23 23.47
N LYS A 128 -7.01 -20.86 23.54
CA LYS A 128 -7.73 -20.16 22.47
C LYS A 128 -7.04 -18.80 22.35
N GLY A 129 -6.05 -18.70 21.46
CA GLY A 129 -5.46 -17.43 21.10
C GLY A 129 -6.60 -16.50 20.70
N GLU A 130 -6.74 -15.38 21.40
CA GLU A 130 -7.73 -14.36 21.06
C GLU A 130 -7.47 -13.95 19.61
N ARG A 131 -8.44 -14.22 18.72
CA ARG A 131 -8.36 -13.79 17.33
C ARG A 131 -8.47 -12.27 17.31
N ILE A 132 -7.33 -11.60 17.19
CA ILE A 132 -7.27 -10.15 17.02
C ILE A 132 -7.88 -9.80 15.65
N PRO A 133 -8.94 -8.98 15.59
CA PRO A 133 -9.56 -8.61 14.33
C PRO A 133 -8.61 -7.71 13.52
N THR A 134 -8.47 -8.02 12.24
CA THR A 134 -7.70 -7.20 11.29
C THR A 134 -8.32 -5.82 11.16
N ARG A 135 -7.55 -4.76 11.43
CA ARG A 135 -8.04 -3.39 11.33
C ARG A 135 -7.93 -2.81 9.92
N LEU A 136 -6.91 -3.16 9.15
CA LEU A 136 -6.69 -2.62 7.81
C LEU A 136 -7.26 -3.53 6.70
N LEU A 137 -8.18 -2.96 5.92
CA LEU A 137 -8.62 -3.46 4.62
C LEU A 137 -7.94 -2.62 3.54
N VAL A 138 -7.45 -3.27 2.49
CA VAL A 138 -6.86 -2.59 1.33
C VAL A 138 -7.61 -3.10 0.11
N ARG A 139 -8.27 -2.20 -0.61
CA ARG A 139 -8.97 -2.54 -1.85
C ARG A 139 -7.97 -2.68 -2.99
N ASP A 140 -8.39 -3.39 -4.03
CA ASP A 140 -7.69 -3.39 -5.31
C ASP A 140 -7.67 -1.96 -5.87
N ALA A 141 -6.54 -1.55 -6.43
CA ALA A 141 -6.38 -0.25 -7.04
C ALA A 141 -6.44 -0.39 -8.56
N PHE A 142 -7.44 0.23 -9.18
CA PHE A 142 -7.71 0.12 -10.61
C PHE A 142 -7.03 1.26 -11.36
N LEU A 143 -6.65 0.99 -12.61
CA LEU A 143 -6.07 1.98 -13.51
C LEU A 143 -7.09 3.08 -13.81
N ASP A 144 -6.66 4.34 -13.76
CA ASP A 144 -7.42 5.46 -14.29
C ASP A 144 -7.35 5.43 -15.82
N GLU A 145 -8.38 4.84 -16.44
CA GLU A 145 -8.44 4.64 -17.90
C GLU A 145 -8.46 5.97 -18.67
N GLU A 146 -9.14 6.99 -18.14
CA GLU A 146 -9.24 8.31 -18.77
C GLU A 146 -7.89 9.02 -18.77
N HIS A 147 -7.23 9.06 -17.61
CA HIS A 147 -5.88 9.61 -17.49
C HIS A 147 -4.87 8.84 -18.36
N PHE A 148 -4.98 7.50 -18.39
CA PHE A 148 -4.08 6.67 -19.18
C PHE A 148 -4.24 6.97 -20.68
N GLN A 149 -5.47 7.00 -21.19
CA GLN A 149 -5.71 7.31 -22.60
C GLN A 149 -5.17 8.69 -22.97
N ALA A 150 -5.41 9.71 -22.12
CA ALA A 150 -4.90 11.05 -22.37
C ALA A 150 -3.36 11.14 -22.35
N THR A 151 -2.70 10.35 -21.49
CA THR A 151 -1.24 10.38 -21.33
C THR A 151 -0.51 9.62 -22.44
N PHE A 152 -1.06 8.48 -22.86
CA PHE A 152 -0.41 7.55 -23.79
C PHE A 152 -1.00 7.58 -25.20
N GLU A 153 -1.88 8.54 -25.53
CA GLU A 153 -2.56 8.62 -26.85
C GLU A 153 -1.59 8.60 -28.04
N GLN A 154 -0.47 9.31 -27.90
CA GLN A 154 0.55 9.43 -28.95
C GLN A 154 1.65 8.36 -28.86
N GLU A 155 1.64 7.53 -27.80
CA GLU A 155 2.64 6.50 -27.60
C GLU A 155 2.21 5.18 -28.27
N SER A 156 3.11 4.62 -29.07
CA SER A 156 2.91 3.28 -29.63
C SER A 156 3.31 2.23 -28.59
N LEU A 157 2.38 1.86 -27.71
CA LEU A 157 2.55 0.75 -26.77
C LEU A 157 2.51 -0.60 -27.50
N ASP A 158 3.29 -1.56 -27.01
CA ASP A 158 3.33 -2.92 -27.58
C ASP A 158 2.02 -3.69 -27.36
N MET A 159 1.30 -3.36 -26.27
CA MET A 159 0.07 -4.01 -25.84
C MET A 159 -0.94 -3.01 -25.26
N PRO A 160 -2.23 -3.40 -25.14
CA PRO A 160 -3.21 -2.59 -24.43
C PRO A 160 -2.77 -2.36 -22.97
N TYR A 161 -2.51 -1.09 -22.63
CA TYR A 161 -2.10 -0.62 -21.31
C TYR A 161 -0.69 -1.03 -20.82
N THR A 162 0.06 -1.77 -21.62
CA THR A 162 1.34 -2.35 -21.20
C THR A 162 2.40 -2.29 -22.31
N GLU A 163 3.65 -2.33 -21.89
CA GLU A 163 4.82 -2.37 -22.76
C GLU A 163 5.64 -3.63 -22.48
N GLU A 164 6.42 -4.03 -23.47
CA GLU A 164 7.31 -5.17 -23.38
C GLU A 164 8.73 -4.72 -23.03
N LYS A 165 9.36 -5.43 -22.11
CA LYS A 165 10.75 -5.20 -21.75
C LYS A 165 11.55 -6.49 -21.74
N TRP A 166 12.64 -6.46 -22.49
CA TRP A 166 13.63 -7.53 -22.47
C TRP A 166 14.56 -7.39 -21.27
N GLU A 167 14.76 -8.49 -20.55
CA GLU A 167 15.70 -8.58 -19.44
C GLU A 167 16.62 -9.79 -19.62
N ASN A 168 17.92 -9.57 -19.45
CA ASN A 168 18.94 -10.60 -19.62
C ASN A 168 19.72 -10.81 -18.32
N THR A 169 20.11 -12.05 -18.04
CA THR A 169 21.03 -12.35 -16.94
C THR A 169 22.46 -12.29 -17.46
N VAL A 170 23.29 -11.40 -16.93
CA VAL A 170 24.69 -11.28 -17.38
C VAL A 170 25.59 -12.15 -16.52
N ASN A 171 26.34 -13.05 -17.17
CA ASN A 171 27.39 -13.80 -16.49
C ASN A 171 28.55 -12.86 -16.13
N ARG A 172 28.79 -12.65 -14.83
CA ARG A 172 29.81 -11.72 -14.35
C ARG A 172 31.25 -12.10 -14.71
N LYS A 173 31.53 -13.37 -15.02
CA LYS A 173 32.88 -13.83 -15.40
C LYS A 173 33.15 -13.65 -16.89
N THR A 174 32.14 -13.89 -17.74
CA THR A 174 32.30 -13.87 -19.20
C THR A 174 31.72 -12.61 -19.85
N GLY A 175 31.00 -11.76 -19.10
CA GLY A 175 30.30 -10.58 -19.61
C GLY A 175 29.12 -10.90 -20.53
N THR A 176 28.79 -12.17 -20.74
CA THR A 176 27.80 -12.60 -21.74
C THR A 176 26.38 -12.53 -21.18
N ALA A 177 25.46 -11.99 -21.96
CA ALA A 177 24.02 -12.09 -21.70
C ALA A 177 23.55 -13.54 -21.87
N GLN A 178 22.83 -14.05 -20.88
CA GLN A 178 22.26 -15.40 -20.83
C GLN A 178 20.78 -15.31 -20.45
N HIS A 179 19.98 -16.23 -20.97
CA HIS A 179 18.54 -16.38 -20.68
C HIS A 179 17.73 -15.08 -20.86
N PRO A 180 17.62 -14.57 -22.11
CA PRO A 180 16.77 -13.42 -22.38
C PRO A 180 15.32 -13.78 -22.06
N ARG A 181 14.65 -12.89 -21.33
CA ARG A 181 13.25 -13.03 -20.93
C ARG A 181 12.50 -11.77 -21.29
N GLN A 182 11.29 -11.96 -21.80
CA GLN A 182 10.37 -10.88 -22.11
C GLN A 182 9.43 -10.69 -20.93
N LEU A 183 9.36 -9.46 -20.42
CA LEU A 183 8.56 -9.07 -19.27
C LEU A 183 7.52 -8.07 -19.75
N GLU A 184 6.26 -8.33 -19.44
CA GLU A 184 5.21 -7.33 -19.58
C GLU A 184 5.28 -6.38 -18.39
N ARG A 185 5.08 -5.08 -18.60
CA ARG A 185 4.95 -4.12 -17.50
C ARG A 185 4.00 -2.98 -17.87
N VAL A 186 3.40 -2.37 -16.86
CA VAL A 186 2.66 -1.12 -17.03
C VAL A 186 3.69 0.01 -17.19
N PRO A 187 3.54 0.91 -18.18
CA PRO A 187 4.50 1.99 -18.42
C PRO A 187 4.56 2.98 -17.25
N ALA A 188 5.68 3.69 -17.15
CA ALA A 188 5.82 4.79 -16.20
C ALA A 188 4.86 5.93 -16.58
N GLY A 189 4.31 6.64 -15.60
CA GLY A 189 3.30 7.69 -15.78
C GLY A 189 1.88 7.22 -15.49
N ALA A 190 1.59 5.92 -15.62
CA ALA A 190 0.26 5.39 -15.32
C ALA A 190 -0.18 5.66 -13.87
N GLU A 191 -1.47 5.96 -13.68
CA GLU A 191 -2.06 6.26 -12.37
C GLU A 191 -3.13 5.22 -11.98
N PHE A 192 -3.14 4.82 -10.71
CA PHE A 192 -4.10 3.86 -10.15
C PHE A 192 -4.82 4.46 -8.94
N GLU A 193 -6.15 4.40 -8.92
CA GLU A 193 -6.94 4.84 -7.77
C GLU A 193 -6.93 3.79 -6.67
N PHE A 194 -6.54 4.16 -5.44
CA PHE A 194 -6.49 3.22 -4.31
C PHE A 194 -7.37 3.67 -3.15
N GLU A 195 -7.86 2.69 -2.39
CA GLU A 195 -8.56 2.92 -1.12
C GLU A 195 -8.13 1.91 -0.05
N MET A 196 -7.76 2.43 1.12
CA MET A 196 -7.55 1.65 2.34
C MET A 196 -8.59 2.04 3.39
N VAL A 197 -9.13 1.06 4.10
CA VAL A 197 -10.13 1.27 5.14
C VAL A 197 -9.60 0.72 6.46
N TYR A 198 -9.46 1.59 7.45
CA TYR A 198 -9.03 1.24 8.80
C TYR A 198 -10.24 1.18 9.73
N ASN A 199 -10.52 0.01 10.31
CA ASN A 199 -11.61 -0.20 11.26
C ASN A 199 -11.19 0.21 12.67
N CYS A 200 -11.98 1.09 13.28
CA CYS A 200 -11.82 1.53 14.66
C CYS A 200 -12.68 0.68 15.59
N TYR A 201 -12.09 0.31 16.71
CA TYR A 201 -12.74 -0.44 17.78
C TYR A 201 -12.46 0.30 19.08
N GLN A 202 -13.43 0.27 19.99
CA GLN A 202 -13.31 0.79 21.33
C GLN A 202 -12.13 0.11 22.01
N GLU A 203 -11.27 0.95 22.57
CA GLU A 203 -10.12 0.51 23.35
C GLU A 203 -10.69 0.12 24.72
N GLU A 204 -10.69 -1.19 25.03
CA GLU A 204 -10.80 -1.60 26.42
C GLU A 204 -9.48 -1.19 27.06
N GLU A 205 -9.55 -0.28 28.04
CA GLU A 205 -8.40 0.03 28.87
C GLU A 205 -7.93 -1.29 29.48
N ALA A 206 -6.83 -1.83 28.95
CA ALA A 206 -6.10 -2.85 29.68
C ALA A 206 -5.77 -2.19 31.01
N LYS A 207 -6.33 -2.73 32.09
CA LYS A 207 -5.87 -2.43 33.44
C LYS A 207 -4.41 -2.86 33.48
N GLU A 208 -3.50 -1.98 33.13
CA GLU A 208 -2.08 -2.19 33.34
C GLU A 208 -1.92 -2.39 34.84
N GLU A 209 -1.54 -3.60 35.23
CA GLU A 209 -1.12 -3.93 36.59
C GLU A 209 -0.06 -2.90 37.00
N GLN A 210 -0.42 -2.10 38.00
CA GLN A 210 0.51 -1.23 38.71
C GLN A 210 1.47 -2.08 39.54
N GLU A 211 2.37 -2.83 38.92
CA GLU A 211 3.47 -3.49 39.63
C GLU A 211 4.76 -3.45 38.81
N ALA A 212 5.36 -2.27 38.73
CA ALA A 212 6.81 -2.15 38.60
C ALA A 212 7.28 -0.79 39.16
N GLY A 213 7.72 -0.81 40.42
CA GLY A 213 8.79 0.07 40.92
C GLY A 213 8.42 1.52 41.22
N LYS A 214 7.98 1.76 42.46
CA LYS A 214 8.37 2.98 43.16
C LYS A 214 9.90 2.97 43.26
N GLU A 215 10.58 3.87 42.55
CA GLU A 215 11.81 4.50 43.05
C GLU A 215 12.13 5.79 42.29
N ALA A 216 12.15 6.88 43.07
CA ALA A 216 12.83 8.16 42.89
C ALA A 216 12.74 8.91 41.54
N GLY A 217 11.78 9.83 41.47
CA GLY A 217 12.08 11.25 41.24
C GLY A 217 12.67 11.65 39.88
N GLN A 218 11.82 11.73 38.85
CA GLN A 218 11.93 12.73 37.79
C GLN A 218 10.53 12.97 37.21
N SER A 219 10.04 14.19 37.33
CA SER A 219 8.80 14.65 36.71
C SER A 219 9.01 14.74 35.21
N VAL A 220 8.80 13.63 34.50
CA VAL A 220 8.59 13.65 33.06
C VAL A 220 7.11 13.97 32.86
N GLU A 221 6.85 15.14 32.28
CA GLU A 221 5.52 15.56 31.86
C GLU A 221 4.87 14.44 31.05
N ALA A 222 3.77 13.90 31.56
CA ALA A 222 3.06 12.80 30.94
C ALA A 222 2.47 13.30 29.61
N GLU A 223 3.08 12.91 28.49
CA GLU A 223 2.49 13.12 27.18
C GLU A 223 1.07 12.52 27.15
N PRO A 224 0.09 13.20 26.52
CA PRO A 224 -1.27 12.73 26.47
C PRO A 224 -1.29 11.31 25.89
N LYS A 225 -1.96 10.37 26.58
CA LYS A 225 -2.17 8.99 26.12
C LYS A 225 -2.79 9.03 24.71
N GLN A 226 -1.96 8.99 23.67
CA GLN A 226 -2.43 8.98 22.29
C GLN A 226 -3.24 7.71 22.05
N ALA A 227 -4.46 7.90 21.58
CA ALA A 227 -5.36 6.81 21.21
C ALA A 227 -4.68 5.86 20.22
N LYS A 228 -4.88 4.56 20.40
CA LYS A 228 -4.19 3.49 19.65
C LYS A 228 -4.34 3.63 18.14
N HIS A 229 -5.51 4.07 17.67
CA HIS A 229 -5.74 4.33 16.25
C HIS A 229 -4.82 5.41 15.68
N SER A 230 -4.47 6.44 16.45
CA SER A 230 -3.54 7.49 16.03
C SER A 230 -2.15 6.90 15.76
N LYS A 231 -1.64 6.06 16.67
CA LYS A 231 -0.35 5.37 16.48
C LYS A 231 -0.37 4.46 15.25
N HIS A 232 -1.47 3.74 15.03
CA HIS A 232 -1.61 2.87 13.85
C HIS A 232 -1.61 3.67 12.54
N LEU A 233 -2.34 4.79 12.50
CA LEU A 233 -2.33 5.68 11.33
C LEU A 233 -0.94 6.27 11.08
N GLN A 234 -0.18 6.61 12.12
CA GLN A 234 1.22 7.03 11.98
C GLN A 234 2.11 5.92 11.40
N HIS A 235 1.95 4.67 11.84
CA HIS A 235 2.67 3.54 11.25
C HIS A 235 2.31 3.34 9.78
N LEU A 236 1.03 3.47 9.41
CA LEU A 236 0.59 3.39 8.01
C LEU A 236 1.17 4.51 7.16
N ARG A 237 1.10 5.75 7.65
CA ARG A 237 1.71 6.93 7.01
C ARG A 237 3.21 6.71 6.76
N LYS A 238 3.93 6.21 7.77
CA LYS A 238 5.35 5.87 7.65
C LYS A 238 5.59 4.77 6.62
N ALA A 239 4.80 3.70 6.64
CA ALA A 239 4.92 2.60 5.68
C ALA A 239 4.70 3.05 4.23
N MET A 240 3.73 3.94 4.01
CA MET A 240 3.47 4.52 2.69
C MET A 240 4.64 5.35 2.21
N ARG A 241 5.21 6.23 3.06
CA ARG A 241 6.42 6.98 2.71
C ARG A 241 7.62 6.07 2.42
N MET A 242 7.85 5.05 3.25
CA MET A 242 8.90 4.05 3.00
C MET A 242 8.71 3.30 1.67
N LEU A 243 7.47 3.15 1.19
CA LEU A 243 7.20 2.48 -0.08
C LEU A 243 7.57 3.34 -1.28
N GLU A 244 7.49 4.66 -1.19
CA GLU A 244 7.93 5.58 -2.27
C GLU A 244 9.44 5.52 -2.50
N ASP A 245 10.20 5.25 -1.44
CA ASP A 245 11.66 5.03 -1.49
C ASP A 245 12.06 3.57 -1.79
N ASP A 246 11.11 2.64 -1.70
CA ASP A 246 11.28 1.23 -2.07
C ASP A 246 10.54 0.99 -3.42
N TYR A 247 10.11 -0.23 -3.69
CA TYR A 247 9.40 -0.59 -4.90
C TYR A 247 8.16 -1.45 -4.63
N LEU A 248 7.17 -1.34 -5.50
CA LEU A 248 5.99 -2.19 -5.55
C LEU A 248 6.12 -3.27 -6.62
N GLY A 249 5.60 -4.47 -6.37
CA GLY A 249 5.64 -5.56 -7.34
C GLY A 249 7.01 -6.26 -7.46
N GLY A 250 7.28 -6.80 -8.65
CA GLY A 250 8.48 -7.58 -8.96
C GLY A 250 9.63 -6.74 -9.52
N HIS A 251 10.83 -7.35 -9.57
CA HIS A 251 12.01 -6.80 -10.28
C HIS A 251 12.50 -5.42 -9.82
N GLY A 252 12.18 -4.98 -8.60
CA GLY A 252 12.56 -3.65 -8.09
C GLY A 252 14.06 -3.35 -8.10
N SER A 253 14.91 -4.33 -7.80
CA SER A 253 16.38 -4.18 -7.90
C SER A 253 16.89 -3.91 -9.32
N ARG A 254 16.02 -4.03 -10.33
CA ARG A 254 16.27 -3.75 -11.74
C ARG A 254 15.54 -2.51 -12.25
N GLY A 255 15.05 -1.66 -11.34
CA GLY A 255 14.44 -0.36 -11.64
C GLY A 255 12.93 -0.38 -11.87
N TYR A 256 12.23 -1.44 -11.49
CA TYR A 256 10.77 -1.54 -11.61
C TYR A 256 10.05 -1.04 -10.37
N GLY A 257 8.82 -0.60 -10.55
CA GLY A 257 7.85 -0.43 -9.47
C GLY A 257 8.13 0.72 -8.51
N ARG A 258 8.90 1.73 -8.92
CA ARG A 258 8.99 2.97 -8.15
C ARG A 258 7.65 3.70 -8.30
N ILE A 259 7.04 4.09 -7.18
CA ILE A 259 5.74 4.73 -7.17
C ILE A 259 5.76 6.05 -6.40
N GLU A 260 4.74 6.86 -6.64
CA GLU A 260 4.41 8.03 -5.85
C GLU A 260 2.93 7.98 -5.45
N PHE A 261 2.63 8.26 -4.19
CA PHE A 261 1.26 8.51 -3.74
C PHE A 261 0.87 9.98 -3.94
N VAL A 262 -0.25 10.22 -4.63
CA VAL A 262 -0.73 11.55 -5.04
C VAL A 262 -2.11 11.82 -4.44
N GLY A 263 -2.30 13.00 -3.87
CA GLY A 263 -3.60 13.46 -3.36
C GLY A 263 -4.19 12.57 -2.27
N VAL A 264 -3.35 12.08 -1.35
CA VAL A 264 -3.81 11.15 -0.30
C VAL A 264 -4.58 11.90 0.77
N LYS A 265 -5.88 11.64 0.87
CA LYS A 265 -6.76 12.19 1.90
C LYS A 265 -7.13 11.16 2.96
N LEU A 266 -7.39 11.64 4.17
CA LEU A 266 -7.93 10.88 5.29
C LEU A 266 -9.36 11.35 5.58
N GLU A 267 -10.32 10.44 5.52
CA GLU A 267 -11.71 10.69 5.85
C GLU A 267 -12.16 9.78 7.00
N GLU A 268 -13.13 10.20 7.79
CA GLU A 268 -13.71 9.43 8.90
C GLU A 268 -15.19 9.20 8.70
N LYS A 269 -15.66 8.06 9.24
CA LYS A 269 -17.07 7.77 9.41
C LYS A 269 -17.33 7.06 10.72
N THR A 270 -18.09 7.70 11.59
CA THR A 270 -18.47 7.17 12.90
C THR A 270 -19.73 6.32 12.81
N ILE A 271 -20.07 5.54 13.85
CA ILE A 271 -21.35 4.80 13.90
C ILE A 271 -22.55 5.73 13.67
N ALA A 272 -22.55 6.91 14.28
CA ALA A 272 -23.64 7.87 14.13
C ALA A 272 -23.81 8.36 12.69
N ASP A 273 -22.74 8.38 11.88
CA ASP A 273 -22.83 8.77 10.47
C ASP A 273 -23.54 7.69 9.63
N TYR A 274 -23.44 6.41 10.01
CA TYR A 274 -24.16 5.32 9.36
C TYR A 274 -25.67 5.33 9.65
N GLU A 275 -26.08 5.92 10.77
CA GLU A 275 -27.51 6.09 11.14
C GLU A 275 -28.15 7.31 10.46
N ARG A 276 -27.33 8.19 9.86
CA ARG A 276 -27.75 9.45 9.22
C ARG A 276 -27.58 9.37 7.71
N GLU A 277 -26.97 10.39 7.11
CA GLU A 277 -26.77 10.54 5.66
C GLU A 277 -25.67 9.62 5.10
N ASN A 278 -25.00 8.83 5.94
CA ASN A 278 -24.00 7.87 5.51
C ASN A 278 -22.80 8.52 4.78
N GLN A 279 -22.47 9.77 5.11
CA GLN A 279 -21.39 10.55 4.51
C GLN A 279 -20.06 10.39 5.25
N ARG A 280 -18.95 10.58 4.51
CA ARG A 280 -17.59 10.62 5.06
C ARG A 280 -17.24 12.07 5.41
N LYS A 281 -16.52 12.28 6.50
CA LYS A 281 -16.01 13.60 6.91
C LYS A 281 -14.52 13.67 6.65
N LEU A 282 -14.07 14.72 5.97
CA LEU A 282 -12.64 14.95 5.74
C LEU A 282 -11.95 15.26 7.08
N VAL A 283 -10.87 14.54 7.38
CA VAL A 283 -10.05 14.73 8.58
C VAL A 283 -8.72 15.39 8.21
N GLU A 284 -8.03 14.87 7.20
CA GLU A 284 -6.79 15.44 6.67
C GLU A 284 -6.86 15.46 5.13
N ALA A 285 -6.65 16.63 4.52
CA ALA A 285 -6.59 16.76 3.05
C ALA A 285 -5.30 16.18 2.45
N ASP A 286 -4.22 16.20 3.22
CA ASP A 286 -2.92 15.62 2.86
C ASP A 286 -2.42 14.73 4.01
N PHE A 287 -2.77 13.45 3.93
CA PHE A 287 -2.39 12.45 4.90
C PHE A 287 -0.89 12.16 4.89
N LEU A 288 -0.19 12.38 3.77
CA LEU A 288 1.25 12.11 3.67
C LEU A 288 2.12 13.34 3.99
N GLY A 289 1.53 14.51 4.21
CA GLY A 289 2.26 15.73 4.55
C GLY A 289 3.20 16.21 3.45
N LYS A 290 2.89 15.91 2.19
CA LYS A 290 3.63 16.41 1.03
C LYS A 290 3.22 17.86 0.79
N LYS A 291 4.16 18.80 0.90
CA LYS A 291 3.94 20.16 0.41
C LYS A 291 3.48 20.06 -1.05
N GLN A 292 2.31 20.62 -1.36
CA GLN A 292 1.88 20.76 -2.75
C GLN A 292 3.04 21.41 -3.53
N PRO A 293 3.45 20.87 -4.68
CA PRO A 293 4.33 21.62 -5.56
C PRO A 293 3.60 22.93 -5.87
N ALA A 294 4.28 24.05 -5.63
CA ALA A 294 3.76 25.34 -6.07
C ALA A 294 3.49 25.22 -7.57
N GLU A 295 2.30 25.59 -8.01
CA GLU A 295 1.97 25.69 -9.44
C GLU A 295 3.08 26.53 -10.10
N GLU A 296 3.92 25.88 -10.91
CA GLU A 296 4.81 26.56 -11.84
C GLU A 296 3.88 27.31 -12.81
N ASN A 297 3.70 28.60 -12.54
CA ASN A 297 3.13 29.54 -13.50
C ASN A 297 4.13 29.66 -14.65
N ASP A 298 4.07 28.74 -15.61
CA ASP A 298 4.55 28.96 -16.96
C ASP A 298 3.62 29.98 -17.63
N ALA A 299 3.88 31.26 -17.35
CA ALA A 299 3.41 32.33 -18.22
C ALA A 299 4.35 32.39 -19.43
N PRO A 300 3.83 32.42 -20.67
CA PRO A 300 4.68 32.48 -21.85
C PRO A 300 5.41 33.83 -21.89
N GLU A 301 6.74 33.78 -22.05
CA GLU A 301 7.55 34.94 -22.40
C GLU A 301 6.98 35.55 -23.68
N GLN A 302 6.45 36.77 -23.58
CA GLN A 302 6.04 37.56 -24.73
C GLN A 302 7.31 37.97 -25.49
N GLU A 303 7.47 37.47 -26.71
CA GLU A 303 8.45 37.98 -27.67
C GLU A 303 8.12 39.46 -27.97
N ASP A 304 8.96 40.36 -27.48
CA ASP A 304 8.92 41.78 -27.85
C ASP A 304 9.26 41.93 -29.34
N ALA A 305 8.23 42.21 -30.14
CA ALA A 305 8.36 42.68 -31.51
C ALA A 305 8.97 44.09 -31.51
N ALA A 306 10.28 44.18 -31.70
CA ALA A 306 10.95 45.43 -32.01
C ALA A 306 10.58 45.87 -33.44
N THR A 307 9.98 47.05 -33.49
CA THR A 307 9.46 47.78 -34.64
C THR A 307 10.62 48.37 -35.45
N GLU A 308 10.75 48.00 -36.73
CA GLU A 308 11.55 48.74 -37.70
C GLU A 308 10.79 50.02 -38.11
N GLU A 309 11.13 51.13 -37.47
CA GLU A 309 10.70 52.46 -37.88
C GLU A 309 11.49 52.89 -39.13
N THR A 310 10.76 53.04 -40.22
CA THR A 310 11.18 53.69 -41.45
C THR A 310 11.12 55.21 -41.28
N ALA A 311 12.18 55.93 -41.66
CA ALA A 311 12.18 57.39 -41.76
C ALA A 311 12.99 57.86 -42.99
N PRO A 312 12.67 59.04 -43.55
CA PRO A 312 12.53 59.21 -45.00
C PRO A 312 13.67 59.96 -45.69
N GLU A 313 13.65 59.87 -47.02
CA GLU A 313 14.35 60.72 -47.97
C GLU A 313 14.10 62.22 -47.74
N ALA A 314 15.15 63.04 -47.80
CA ALA A 314 15.09 64.43 -48.29
C ALA A 314 16.49 64.94 -48.72
N GLN A 315 16.73 64.84 -50.03
CA GLN A 315 17.36 65.82 -50.94
C GLN A 315 18.44 66.79 -50.42
N SER A 316 19.61 66.73 -51.05
CA SER A 316 20.18 67.83 -51.87
C SER A 316 21.27 67.29 -52.79
#